data_AF-A0A508A476-F1
#
_entry.id   AF-A0A508A476-F1
#
_cell.length_a   1.000
_cell.length_b   1.000
_cell.length_c   1.000
_cell.angle_alpha   90.00
_cell.angle_beta   90.00
_cell.angle_gamma   90.00
#
_symmetry.space_group_name_H-M   'P 1'
#
loop_
_entity.id
_entity.type
_entity.pdbx_description
1 polymer ?
#
loop_
_entity_poly.entity_id
_entity_poly.type
_entity_poly.pdbx_seq_one_letter_code
_entity_poly.pdbx_strand_id
1 'polypeptide(L)'
;MAHEQTSVVVDYYEEFALHREDPTQKLLKDLKRVQRQWRTLGLQSGRSSKEANEKLKLIEEALQIFQSDESRHAYDESLKQRPKAVESDKKINWIDESWKYYFVKDNGPAKIAATKARSAEKDNPNSYVVSAWVELAEAWGSDTEKRQTYRKAKEFADEAYVLDLQKEYVADVNFARGVCFRAIEQHANAIECFLRALQEANPFTFCDIAWRASHSYTTLKQYDKAINICLISLKVGAEIDEEFFYKVYLACYLALELKCLHFHYSVDKITRAYEKGNLKESAVVNSLNDFRSMRDHIANQNIPPHMVSKLSTFVEAHISRLELIEKRIAAIKNAPSDELADTDDLKPGEPPNVGILLGSLIIAVLIGVAASSSGDMNLYIGLIFPLIGALAYFTILQNHDQDTSKYEKACREARAEQKRARAAQGRARSLGAVEIKALENQLHEMMTVDESN
;
A
#
# COMPACT_ATOMS: atom_id res chain seq x y z
N MET A 1 -11.94 35.51 58.49
CA MET A 1 -11.25 36.00 57.29
C MET A 1 -11.09 34.81 56.36
N ALA A 2 -11.96 34.69 55.36
CA ALA A 2 -11.87 33.66 54.34
C ALA A 2 -10.89 34.14 53.28
N HIS A 3 -9.83 33.39 53.02
CA HIS A 3 -9.03 33.56 51.83
C HIS A 3 -9.88 33.10 50.64
N GLU A 4 -10.53 34.04 49.95
CA GLU A 4 -10.97 33.79 48.57
C GLU A 4 -9.72 33.52 47.75
N GLN A 5 -9.45 32.24 47.48
CA GLN A 5 -8.56 31.85 46.40
C GLN A 5 -9.22 32.30 45.09
N THR A 6 -8.91 33.50 44.64
CA THR A 6 -9.14 33.91 43.27
C THR A 6 -8.29 33.01 42.37
N SER A 7 -8.88 31.92 41.87
CA SER A 7 -8.24 31.11 40.84
C SER A 7 -8.00 32.01 39.63
N VAL A 8 -6.74 32.35 39.35
CA VAL A 8 -6.38 33.12 38.17
C VAL A 8 -6.79 32.29 36.95
N VAL A 9 -7.78 32.77 36.19
CA VAL A 9 -8.18 32.15 34.93
C VAL A 9 -6.98 32.16 33.99
N VAL A 10 -6.55 30.98 33.56
CA VAL A 10 -5.43 30.79 32.62
C VAL A 10 -5.90 31.19 31.22
N ASP A 11 -5.10 31.99 30.50
CA ASP A 11 -5.38 32.30 29.10
C ASP A 11 -4.79 31.21 28.20
N TYR A 12 -5.60 30.22 27.86
CA TYR A 12 -5.25 29.11 26.97
C TYR A 12 -4.93 29.53 25.54
N TYR A 13 -5.40 30.70 25.06
CA TYR A 13 -5.01 31.18 23.74
C TYR A 13 -3.55 31.61 23.75
N GLU A 14 -3.13 32.34 24.79
CA GLU A 14 -1.74 32.77 24.97
C GLU A 14 -0.82 31.59 25.33
N GLU A 15 -1.25 30.74 26.26
CA GLU A 15 -0.48 29.61 26.81
C GLU A 15 -0.10 28.57 25.74
N PHE A 16 -0.98 28.34 24.76
CA PHE A 16 -0.76 27.37 23.68
C PHE A 16 -0.64 28.00 22.29
N ALA A 17 -0.48 29.32 22.23
CA ALA A 17 -0.38 30.10 20.98
C ALA A 17 -1.52 29.78 19.98
N LEU A 18 -2.74 29.65 20.48
CA LEU A 18 -3.94 29.40 19.67
C LEU A 18 -4.50 30.73 19.14
N HIS A 19 -4.98 30.74 17.90
CA HIS A 19 -5.61 31.94 17.35
C HIS A 19 -7.04 32.05 17.83
N ARG A 20 -7.31 33.03 18.70
CA ARG A 20 -8.64 33.26 19.30
C ARG A 20 -9.78 33.41 18.27
N GLU A 21 -9.49 33.85 17.05
CA GLU A 21 -10.51 34.01 15.99
C GLU A 21 -10.83 32.71 15.24
N ASP A 22 -10.11 31.62 15.51
CA ASP A 22 -10.36 30.34 14.85
C ASP A 22 -11.69 29.70 15.29
N PRO A 23 -12.34 28.92 14.41
CA PRO A 23 -13.50 28.11 14.78
C PRO A 23 -13.16 27.11 15.90
N THR A 24 -14.12 26.84 16.78
CA THR A 24 -13.91 25.96 17.96
C THR A 24 -13.42 24.56 17.58
N GLN A 25 -13.94 24.00 16.48
CA GLN A 25 -13.47 22.72 15.95
C GLN A 25 -11.99 22.75 15.53
N LYS A 26 -11.52 23.86 14.96
CA LYS A 26 -10.11 24.04 14.59
C LYS A 26 -9.24 24.17 15.84
N LEU A 27 -9.67 24.94 16.84
CA LEU A 27 -8.99 25.06 18.14
C LEU A 27 -8.82 23.69 18.82
N LEU A 28 -9.87 22.87 18.84
CA LEU A 28 -9.79 21.49 19.36
C LEU A 28 -8.76 20.66 18.61
N LYS A 29 -8.74 20.74 17.27
CA LYS A 29 -7.77 20.00 16.45
C LYS A 29 -6.34 20.46 16.72
N ASP A 30 -6.10 21.76 16.77
CA ASP A 30 -4.80 22.33 17.06
C ASP A 30 -4.34 21.98 18.48
N LEU A 31 -5.26 21.99 19.46
CA LEU A 31 -4.96 21.63 20.84
C LEU A 31 -4.66 20.13 21.01
N LYS A 32 -5.37 19.23 20.32
CA LYS A 32 -5.02 17.80 20.26
C LYS A 32 -3.65 17.58 19.64
N ARG A 33 -3.30 18.33 18.59
CA ARG A 33 -1.95 18.30 18.01
C ARG A 33 -0.90 18.75 19.02
N VAL A 34 -1.14 19.85 19.73
CA VAL A 34 -0.26 20.36 20.79
C VAL A 34 -0.13 19.32 21.91
N GLN A 35 -1.22 18.67 22.34
CA GLN A 35 -1.20 17.57 23.30
C GLN A 35 -0.27 16.44 22.85
N ARG A 36 -0.40 16.01 21.59
CA ARG A 36 0.45 14.97 21.01
C ARG A 36 1.92 15.37 21.03
N GLN A 37 2.25 16.60 20.63
CA GLN A 37 3.63 17.08 20.65
C GLN A 37 4.18 17.13 22.07
N TRP A 38 3.39 17.61 23.05
CA TRP A 38 3.79 17.58 24.46
C TRP A 38 3.89 16.18 25.04
N ARG A 39 3.14 15.18 24.55
CA ARG A 39 3.37 13.78 24.97
C ARG A 39 4.67 13.22 24.40
N THR A 40 5.02 13.58 23.16
CA THR A 40 6.27 13.20 22.51
C THR A 40 7.50 13.93 23.09
N LEU A 41 7.34 15.19 23.52
CA LEU A 41 8.42 16.04 24.04
C LEU A 41 8.34 16.27 25.55
N GLY A 42 7.37 15.71 26.25
CA GLY A 42 7.10 15.98 27.66
C GLY A 42 7.72 14.98 28.62
N LEU A 43 8.39 13.97 28.11
CA LEU A 43 9.01 12.92 28.91
C LEU A 43 10.47 12.75 28.49
N GLN A 44 11.11 13.89 28.24
CA GLN A 44 12.55 14.07 28.00
C GLN A 44 13.33 13.69 29.25
N SER A 45 14.44 13.00 29.07
CA SER A 45 15.40 12.82 30.15
C SER A 45 15.90 14.21 30.58
N GLY A 46 15.92 14.50 31.89
CA GLY A 46 16.40 15.78 32.44
C GLY A 46 15.40 16.95 32.47
N ARG A 47 14.44 17.01 31.54
CA ARG A 47 13.38 18.03 31.60
C ARG A 47 12.29 17.54 32.55
N SER A 48 12.01 18.34 33.57
CA SER A 48 11.16 17.96 34.70
C SER A 48 9.84 17.34 34.19
N SER A 49 9.66 16.05 34.47
CA SER A 49 8.40 15.33 34.28
C SER A 49 7.20 16.15 34.79
N LYS A 50 7.44 17.05 35.75
CA LYS A 50 6.45 17.95 36.32
C LYS A 50 5.96 19.06 35.36
N GLU A 51 6.84 19.76 34.64
CA GLU A 51 6.42 20.88 33.76
C GLU A 51 5.60 20.38 32.57
N ALA A 52 6.04 19.30 31.94
CA ALA A 52 5.27 18.67 30.88
C ALA A 52 3.93 18.11 31.38
N ASN A 53 3.91 17.49 32.56
CA ASN A 53 2.66 17.03 33.17
C ASN A 53 1.73 18.21 33.51
N GLU A 54 2.27 19.34 33.96
CA GLU A 54 1.50 20.57 34.18
C GLU A 54 0.92 21.09 32.86
N LYS A 55 1.71 21.15 31.78
CA LYS A 55 1.22 21.53 30.45
C LYS A 55 0.14 20.57 29.95
N LEU A 56 0.35 19.25 30.07
CA LEU A 56 -0.65 18.25 29.66
C LEU A 56 -1.95 18.38 30.45
N LYS A 57 -1.88 18.68 31.75
CA LYS A 57 -3.05 18.96 32.57
C LYS A 57 -3.80 20.22 32.09
N LEU A 58 -3.08 21.31 31.83
CA LEU A 58 -3.68 22.54 31.28
C LEU A 58 -4.31 22.29 29.91
N ILE A 59 -3.72 21.43 29.08
CA ILE A 59 -4.29 21.02 27.80
C ILE A 59 -5.58 20.23 27.98
N GLU A 60 -5.65 19.34 28.97
CA GLU A 60 -6.88 18.60 29.29
C GLU A 60 -8.01 19.54 29.74
N GLU A 61 -7.70 20.53 30.57
CA GLU A 61 -8.65 21.57 30.99
C GLU A 61 -9.12 22.40 29.77
N ALA A 62 -8.19 22.82 28.90
CA ALA A 62 -8.51 23.55 27.68
C ALA A 62 -9.35 22.71 26.69
N LEU A 63 -9.11 21.40 26.58
CA LEU A 63 -9.90 20.50 25.73
C LEU A 63 -11.36 20.40 26.19
N GLN A 64 -11.61 20.45 27.50
CA GLN A 64 -12.99 20.52 28.02
C GLN A 64 -13.64 21.87 27.69
N ILE A 65 -12.89 22.96 27.84
CA ILE A 65 -13.39 24.32 27.56
C ILE A 65 -13.74 24.51 26.08
N PHE A 66 -12.92 24.01 25.17
CA PHE A 66 -13.16 24.14 23.73
C PHE A 66 -14.07 23.04 23.17
N GLN A 67 -14.74 22.24 24.00
CA GLN A 67 -15.58 21.14 23.53
C GLN A 67 -16.80 21.61 22.73
N SER A 68 -17.36 22.79 23.05
CA SER A 68 -18.46 23.40 22.31
C SER A 68 -18.35 24.93 22.22
N ASP A 69 -19.13 25.55 21.35
CA ASP A 69 -19.17 27.01 21.21
C ASP A 69 -19.72 27.67 22.49
N GLU A 70 -20.64 27.02 23.19
CA GLU A 70 -21.20 27.51 24.45
C GLU A 70 -20.17 27.53 25.59
N SER A 71 -19.41 26.43 25.76
CA SER A 71 -18.37 26.35 26.80
C SER A 71 -17.23 27.33 26.53
N ARG A 72 -16.84 27.47 25.26
CA ARG A 72 -15.86 28.47 24.81
C ARG A 72 -16.36 29.89 25.10
N HIS A 73 -17.61 30.20 24.77
CA HIS A 73 -18.17 31.54 25.01
C HIS A 73 -18.15 31.91 26.50
N ALA A 74 -18.55 30.98 27.37
CA ALA A 74 -18.48 31.19 28.82
C ALA A 74 -17.03 31.43 29.30
N TYR A 75 -16.08 30.68 28.77
CA TYR A 75 -14.65 30.90 29.04
C TYR A 75 -14.17 32.27 28.52
N ASP A 76 -14.56 32.67 27.32
CA ASP A 76 -14.21 33.97 26.74
C ASP A 76 -14.73 35.15 27.59
N GLU A 77 -15.93 35.02 28.18
CA GLU A 77 -16.45 35.99 29.14
C GLU A 77 -15.65 35.99 30.46
N SER A 78 -15.23 34.82 30.95
CA SER A 78 -14.40 34.72 32.15
C SER A 78 -13.03 35.41 31.99
N LEU A 79 -12.43 35.32 30.79
CA LEU A 79 -11.17 36.01 30.48
C LEU A 79 -11.31 37.54 30.52
N LYS A 80 -12.46 38.10 30.13
CA LYS A 80 -12.71 39.56 30.21
C LYS A 80 -12.75 40.07 31.64
N GLN A 81 -13.16 39.20 32.58
CA GLN A 81 -13.24 39.53 34.01
C GLN A 81 -11.91 39.34 34.73
N ARG A 82 -10.88 38.84 34.04
CA ARG A 82 -9.54 38.64 34.61
C ARG A 82 -8.95 40.00 35.03
N PRO A 83 -8.52 40.17 36.30
CA PRO A 83 -7.77 41.35 36.68
C PRO A 83 -6.50 41.42 35.83
N LYS A 84 -6.15 42.61 35.31
CA LYS A 84 -4.88 42.82 34.59
C LYS A 84 -3.75 42.30 35.47
N ALA A 85 -3.08 41.25 35.01
CA ALA A 85 -2.00 40.63 35.75
C ALA A 85 -0.92 41.68 36.05
N VAL A 86 -0.47 41.73 37.30
CA VAL A 86 0.79 42.38 37.65
C VAL A 86 1.88 41.62 36.90
N GLU A 87 2.71 42.31 36.10
CA GLU A 87 3.85 41.71 35.41
C GLU A 87 4.64 40.87 36.43
N SER A 88 4.60 39.55 36.30
CA SER A 88 5.39 38.70 37.16
C SER A 88 6.85 38.85 36.74
N ASP A 89 7.76 39.10 37.66
CA ASP A 89 9.22 39.04 37.48
C ASP A 89 9.74 37.63 37.10
N LYS A 90 8.85 36.73 36.65
CA LYS A 90 9.20 35.35 36.28
C LYS A 90 10.04 35.40 35.00
N LYS A 91 11.31 34.99 35.11
CA LYS A 91 12.22 34.82 33.99
C LYS A 91 11.55 33.96 32.91
N ILE A 92 11.46 34.50 31.69
CA ILE A 92 10.88 33.79 30.54
C ILE A 92 11.73 32.55 30.22
N ASN A 93 11.10 31.38 30.13
CA ASN A 93 11.72 30.16 29.61
C ASN A 93 11.66 30.18 28.08
N TRP A 94 12.73 30.68 27.44
CA TRP A 94 12.78 30.79 25.99
C TRP A 94 12.77 29.45 25.24
N ILE A 95 13.16 28.35 25.89
CA ILE A 95 13.06 27.00 25.31
C ILE A 95 11.58 26.60 25.19
N ASP A 96 10.80 26.79 26.27
CA ASP A 96 9.36 26.54 26.24
C ASP A 96 8.62 27.43 25.24
N GLU A 97 8.97 28.72 25.20
CA GLU A 97 8.40 29.64 24.23
C GLU A 97 8.68 29.19 22.78
N SER A 98 9.87 28.67 22.51
CA SER A 98 10.19 28.13 21.19
C SER A 98 9.36 26.90 20.84
N TRP A 99 9.21 25.96 21.77
CA TRP A 99 8.37 24.77 21.58
C TRP A 99 6.89 25.14 21.39
N LYS A 100 6.39 26.11 22.15
CA LYS A 100 5.02 26.62 22.03
C LYS A 100 4.71 27.05 20.60
N TYR A 101 5.56 27.91 20.01
CA TYR A 101 5.39 28.35 18.62
C TYR A 101 5.63 27.22 17.60
N TYR A 102 6.60 26.34 17.86
CA TYR A 102 6.88 25.19 17.00
C TYR A 102 5.68 24.24 16.87
N PHE A 103 4.94 23.95 17.95
CA PHE A 103 3.81 23.02 17.93
C PHE A 103 2.60 23.52 17.14
N VAL A 104 2.44 24.84 17.05
CA VAL A 104 1.43 25.48 16.20
C VAL A 104 1.95 25.81 14.80
N LYS A 105 3.18 25.39 14.47
CA LYS A 105 3.86 25.60 13.18
C LYS A 105 4.15 27.07 12.86
N ASP A 106 4.23 27.93 13.88
CA ASP A 106 4.65 29.32 13.72
C ASP A 106 6.18 29.42 13.82
N ASN A 107 6.84 28.95 12.76
CA ASN A 107 8.29 28.70 12.77
C ASN A 107 9.13 29.99 12.93
N GLY A 108 8.61 31.16 12.50
CA GLY A 108 9.32 32.44 12.61
C GLY A 108 9.54 32.85 14.08
N PRO A 109 8.48 33.04 14.87
CA PRO A 109 8.57 33.23 16.32
C PRO A 109 9.30 32.10 17.04
N ALA A 110 9.09 30.84 16.62
CA ALA A 110 9.82 29.70 17.19
C ALA A 110 11.35 29.87 17.02
N LYS A 111 11.82 30.34 15.86
CA LYS A 111 13.24 30.59 15.57
C LYS A 111 13.82 31.73 16.39
N ILE A 112 13.04 32.80 16.56
CA ILE A 112 13.43 33.94 17.40
C ILE A 112 13.56 33.49 18.85
N ALA A 113 12.57 32.76 19.38
CA ALA A 113 12.60 32.21 20.74
C ALA A 113 13.75 31.23 20.93
N ALA A 114 14.00 30.32 19.98
CA ALA A 114 15.16 29.41 20.01
C ALA A 114 16.49 30.18 20.07
N THR A 115 16.59 31.28 19.32
CA THR A 115 17.79 32.14 19.34
C THR A 115 17.97 32.84 20.69
N LYS A 116 16.89 33.34 21.29
CA LYS A 116 16.93 33.89 22.65
C LYS A 116 17.29 32.82 23.68
N ALA A 117 16.82 31.58 23.52
CA ALA A 117 17.15 30.46 24.38
C ALA A 117 18.66 30.16 24.37
N ARG A 118 19.27 30.07 23.18
CA ARG A 118 20.74 29.87 23.06
C ARG A 118 21.53 31.03 23.67
N SER A 119 21.05 32.27 23.56
CA SER A 119 21.72 33.41 24.19
C SER A 119 21.60 33.43 25.71
N ALA A 120 20.44 33.03 26.25
CA ALA A 120 20.17 33.03 27.68
C ALA A 120 20.75 31.81 28.41
N GLU A 121 20.86 30.67 27.72
CA GLU A 121 21.22 29.36 28.26
C GLU A 121 22.20 28.63 27.32
N LYS A 122 23.30 29.28 26.95
CA LYS A 122 24.29 28.81 25.95
C LYS A 122 24.90 27.43 26.22
N ASP A 123 24.91 26.98 27.47
CA ASP A 123 25.50 25.68 27.86
C ASP A 123 24.41 24.61 28.07
N ASN A 124 23.12 24.96 27.86
CA ASN A 124 21.99 24.03 27.97
C ASN A 124 21.76 23.31 26.62
N PRO A 125 21.93 21.98 26.55
CA PRO A 125 21.71 21.20 25.32
C PRO A 125 20.33 21.42 24.69
N ASN A 126 19.29 21.59 25.51
CA ASN A 126 17.91 21.74 25.01
C ASN A 126 17.69 23.01 24.20
N SER A 127 18.46 24.07 24.46
CA SER A 127 18.40 25.30 23.65
C SER A 127 18.82 25.01 22.20
N TYR A 128 19.70 24.04 21.98
CA TYR A 128 20.15 23.61 20.66
C TYR A 128 19.27 22.49 20.07
N VAL A 129 18.71 21.61 20.90
CA VAL A 129 17.71 20.62 20.45
C VAL A 129 16.53 21.32 19.79
N VAL A 130 15.89 22.28 20.48
CA VAL A 130 14.75 23.00 19.89
C VAL A 130 15.16 23.79 18.64
N SER A 131 16.38 24.32 18.61
CA SER A 131 16.93 25.02 17.45
C SER A 131 17.07 24.10 16.23
N ALA A 132 17.51 22.85 16.42
CA ALA A 132 17.60 21.87 15.35
C ALA A 132 16.22 21.54 14.77
N TRP A 133 15.22 21.32 15.63
CA TRP A 133 13.85 21.03 15.21
C TRP A 133 13.18 22.19 14.46
N VAL A 134 13.34 23.42 14.95
CA VAL A 134 12.82 24.62 14.29
C VAL A 134 13.48 24.81 12.93
N GLU A 135 14.81 24.67 12.85
CA GLU A 135 15.51 24.80 11.57
C GLU A 135 15.07 23.70 10.59
N LEU A 136 14.89 22.45 11.02
CA LEU A 136 14.32 21.38 10.19
C LEU A 136 12.92 21.72 9.64
N ALA A 137 12.06 22.36 10.43
CA ALA A 137 10.72 22.74 10.02
C ALA A 137 10.69 23.91 9.02
N GLU A 138 11.77 24.68 8.93
CA GLU A 138 11.95 25.74 7.93
C GLU A 138 12.58 25.24 6.62
N ALA A 139 12.74 23.92 6.43
CA ALA A 139 13.27 23.38 5.19
C ALA A 139 12.22 23.41 4.06
N TRP A 140 12.21 24.51 3.31
CA TRP A 140 11.40 24.70 2.10
C TRP A 140 12.24 25.26 0.95
N GLY A 141 11.65 25.37 -0.24
CA GLY A 141 12.34 25.84 -1.45
C GLY A 141 13.03 24.73 -2.25
N SER A 142 14.06 25.12 -2.99
CA SER A 142 14.89 24.23 -3.83
C SER A 142 15.66 23.20 -3.01
N ASP A 143 16.13 22.14 -3.67
CA ASP A 143 16.94 21.10 -3.01
C ASP A 143 18.23 21.67 -2.37
N THR A 144 18.78 22.73 -2.95
CA THR A 144 19.97 23.41 -2.41
C THR A 144 19.64 24.13 -1.10
N GLU A 145 18.53 24.87 -1.07
CA GLU A 145 18.07 25.59 0.12
C GLU A 145 17.73 24.60 1.25
N LYS A 146 16.98 23.54 0.95
CA LYS A 146 16.69 22.47 1.92
C LYS A 146 17.96 21.85 2.50
N ARG A 147 18.94 21.50 1.66
CA ARG A 147 20.21 20.93 2.12
C ARG A 147 20.98 21.89 3.03
N GLN A 148 20.94 23.19 2.76
CA GLN A 148 21.57 24.18 3.63
C GLN A 148 20.90 24.21 5.01
N THR A 149 19.57 24.24 5.02
CA THR A 149 18.78 24.18 6.26
C THR A 149 19.05 22.90 7.05
N TYR A 150 19.12 21.74 6.38
CA TYR A 150 19.42 20.46 7.03
C TYR A 150 20.84 20.41 7.64
N ARG A 151 21.83 21.00 6.97
CA ARG A 151 23.19 21.08 7.53
C ARG A 151 23.23 21.97 8.77
N LYS A 152 22.54 23.10 8.74
CA LYS A 152 22.46 24.01 9.90
C LYS A 152 21.70 23.39 11.07
N ALA A 153 20.61 22.66 10.81
CA ALA A 153 19.93 21.89 11.84
C ALA A 153 20.86 20.83 12.47
N LYS A 154 21.66 20.15 11.65
CA LYS A 154 22.67 19.20 12.12
C LYS A 154 23.72 19.86 13.01
N GLU A 155 24.20 21.05 12.66
CA GLU A 155 25.15 21.81 13.50
C GLU A 155 24.58 22.06 14.89
N PHE A 156 23.33 22.50 15.01
CA PHE A 156 22.67 22.63 16.31
C PHE A 156 22.54 21.29 17.03
N ALA A 157 22.16 20.22 16.33
CA ALA A 157 22.02 18.91 16.95
C ALA A 157 23.36 18.33 17.45
N ASP A 158 24.47 18.61 16.76
CA ASP A 158 25.81 18.23 17.20
C ASP A 158 26.31 19.08 18.37
N GLU A 159 26.01 20.39 18.37
CA GLU A 159 26.31 21.26 19.51
C GLU A 159 25.60 20.77 20.78
N ALA A 160 24.31 20.40 20.67
CA ALA A 160 23.56 19.79 21.77
C ALA A 160 24.25 18.53 22.31
N TYR A 161 24.81 17.69 21.43
CA TYR A 161 25.51 16.46 21.82
C TYR A 161 26.83 16.69 22.53
N VAL A 162 27.57 17.73 22.12
CA VAL A 162 28.81 18.13 22.78
C VAL A 162 28.50 18.71 24.17
N LEU A 163 27.43 19.49 24.30
CA LEU A 163 27.02 20.11 25.56
C LEU A 163 26.41 19.13 26.57
N ASP A 164 25.82 18.02 26.10
CA ASP A 164 25.26 16.97 26.96
C ASP A 164 26.37 16.08 27.56
N LEU A 165 27.22 16.70 28.39
CA LEU A 165 28.37 16.07 29.03
C LEU A 165 27.96 15.06 30.11
N GLN A 166 26.88 15.35 30.83
CA GLN A 166 26.36 14.50 31.91
C GLN A 166 25.41 13.41 31.40
N LYS A 167 25.11 13.37 30.10
CA LYS A 167 24.19 12.41 29.49
C LYS A 167 22.81 12.48 30.14
N GLU A 168 22.36 13.70 30.40
CA GLU A 168 21.06 13.99 30.97
C GLU A 168 19.98 14.04 29.86
N TYR A 169 20.37 14.39 28.63
CA TYR A 169 19.45 14.61 27.49
C TYR A 169 19.66 13.62 26.34
N VAL A 170 20.13 12.39 26.63
CA VAL A 170 20.55 11.42 25.61
C VAL A 170 19.42 11.11 24.64
N ALA A 171 18.20 10.90 25.12
CA ALA A 171 17.04 10.61 24.29
C ALA A 171 16.80 11.71 23.24
N ASP A 172 16.69 12.95 23.69
CA ASP A 172 16.29 14.10 22.86
C ASP A 172 17.37 14.54 21.91
N VAL A 173 18.60 14.60 22.40
CA VAL A 173 19.77 14.93 21.59
C VAL A 173 19.92 13.91 20.48
N ASN A 174 19.89 12.61 20.80
CA ASN A 174 20.04 11.58 19.77
C ASN A 174 18.81 11.51 18.86
N PHE A 175 17.62 11.81 19.35
CA PHE A 175 16.46 11.88 18.48
C PHE A 175 16.60 13.00 17.44
N ALA A 176 16.88 14.23 17.88
CA ALA A 176 17.10 15.37 16.99
C ALA A 176 18.23 15.10 15.99
N ARG A 177 19.35 14.53 16.45
CA ARG A 177 20.48 14.14 15.58
C ARG A 177 20.10 13.07 14.58
N GLY A 178 19.36 12.05 15.00
CA GLY A 178 18.88 11.00 14.10
C GLY A 178 18.02 11.56 12.97
N VAL A 179 17.13 12.51 13.30
CA VAL A 179 16.32 13.21 12.28
C VAL A 179 17.19 14.05 11.36
N CYS A 180 18.18 14.77 11.88
CA CYS A 180 19.12 15.55 11.07
C CYS A 180 19.94 14.67 10.12
N PHE A 181 20.50 13.56 10.60
CA PHE A 181 21.23 12.59 9.77
C PHE A 181 20.35 11.99 8.69
N ARG A 182 19.09 11.66 9.01
CA ARG A 182 18.12 11.17 8.02
C ARG A 182 17.82 12.23 6.96
N ALA A 183 17.65 13.49 7.35
CA ALA A 183 17.35 14.59 6.43
C ALA A 183 18.48 14.85 5.40
N ILE A 184 19.73 14.50 5.75
CA ILE A 184 20.88 14.55 4.85
C ILE A 184 21.25 13.18 4.25
N GLU A 185 20.31 12.24 4.26
CA GLU A 185 20.44 10.89 3.66
C GLU A 185 21.52 9.99 4.28
N GLN A 186 22.04 10.34 5.46
CA GLN A 186 22.98 9.52 6.23
C GLN A 186 22.24 8.51 7.11
N HIS A 187 21.56 7.56 6.47
CA HIS A 187 20.64 6.62 7.15
C HIS A 187 21.31 5.71 8.18
N ALA A 188 22.57 5.31 7.99
CA ALA A 188 23.29 4.48 8.98
C ALA A 188 23.51 5.25 10.29
N ASN A 189 23.99 6.49 10.21
CA ASN A 189 24.19 7.36 11.37
C ASN A 189 22.86 7.73 12.02
N ALA A 190 21.81 7.93 11.21
CA ALA A 190 20.47 8.17 11.71
C ALA A 190 19.97 7.01 12.57
N ILE A 191 20.11 5.77 12.09
CA ILE A 191 19.75 4.55 12.82
C ILE A 191 20.50 4.47 14.14
N GLU A 192 21.81 4.71 14.14
CA GLU A 192 22.63 4.66 15.36
C GLU A 192 22.13 5.64 16.42
N CYS A 193 21.77 6.86 16.01
CA CYS A 193 21.19 7.86 16.91
C CYS A 193 19.78 7.46 17.37
N PHE A 194 18.91 6.98 16.46
CA PHE A 194 17.57 6.52 16.84
C PHE A 194 17.62 5.36 17.85
N LEU A 195 18.52 4.38 17.66
CA LEU A 195 18.67 3.28 18.59
C LEU A 195 19.12 3.74 19.98
N ARG A 196 20.00 4.74 20.07
CA ARG A 196 20.36 5.36 21.36
C ARG A 196 19.16 6.06 21.99
N ALA A 197 18.42 6.83 21.21
CA ALA A 197 17.24 7.54 21.71
C ALA A 197 16.16 6.59 22.23
N LEU A 198 15.96 5.45 21.57
CA LEU A 198 14.97 4.43 21.96
C LEU A 198 15.27 3.76 23.31
N GLN A 199 16.51 3.80 23.81
CA GLN A 199 16.87 3.20 25.10
C GLN A 199 16.24 3.93 26.29
N GLU A 200 15.95 5.23 26.12
CA GLU A 200 15.43 6.10 27.17
C GLU A 200 14.06 6.70 26.82
N ALA A 201 13.52 6.38 25.64
CA ALA A 201 12.26 6.92 25.17
C ALA A 201 11.06 6.35 25.93
N ASN A 202 10.17 7.24 26.38
CA ASN A 202 8.82 6.87 26.79
C ASN A 202 8.01 6.33 25.60
N PRO A 203 6.86 5.68 25.83
CA PRO A 203 6.07 5.07 24.75
C PRO A 203 5.67 6.01 23.60
N PHE A 204 5.36 7.28 23.86
CA PHE A 204 4.96 8.23 22.80
C PHE A 204 6.14 8.58 21.89
N THR A 205 7.27 8.94 22.50
CA THR A 205 8.51 9.26 21.77
C THR A 205 9.07 8.03 21.07
N PHE A 206 8.96 6.85 21.69
CA PHE A 206 9.37 5.58 21.12
C PHE A 206 8.69 5.37 19.76
N CYS A 207 7.39 5.61 19.68
CA CYS A 207 6.63 5.45 18.44
C CYS A 207 7.09 6.41 17.34
N ASP A 208 7.34 7.69 17.65
CA ASP A 208 7.83 8.67 16.67
C ASP A 208 9.25 8.34 16.18
N ILE A 209 10.13 7.87 17.08
CA ILE A 209 11.47 7.43 16.70
C ILE A 209 11.40 6.15 15.85
N ALA A 210 10.57 5.18 16.24
CA ALA A 210 10.53 3.85 15.62
C ALA A 210 10.13 3.90 14.14
N TRP A 211 9.11 4.67 13.74
CA TRP A 211 8.73 4.74 12.32
C TRP A 211 9.82 5.42 11.47
N ARG A 212 10.56 6.39 12.03
CA ARG A 212 11.69 7.06 11.34
C ARG A 212 12.90 6.16 11.20
N ALA A 213 13.17 5.35 12.22
CA ALA A 213 14.17 4.31 12.18
C ALA A 213 13.80 3.22 11.17
N SER A 214 12.54 2.76 11.17
CA SER A 214 11.99 1.82 10.18
C SER A 214 12.19 2.33 8.76
N HIS A 215 11.84 3.59 8.47
CA HIS A 215 12.08 4.20 7.18
C HIS A 215 13.56 4.19 6.79
N SER A 216 14.47 4.46 7.73
CA SER A 216 15.92 4.44 7.44
C SER A 216 16.42 3.02 7.17
N TYR A 217 15.94 2.02 7.92
CA TYR A 217 16.21 0.60 7.63
C TYR A 217 15.68 0.19 6.25
N THR A 218 14.48 0.62 5.89
CA THR A 218 13.86 0.36 4.58
C THR A 218 14.70 0.96 3.44
N THR A 219 15.18 2.19 3.58
CA THR A 219 16.10 2.81 2.59
C THR A 219 17.39 2.01 2.43
N LEU A 220 17.92 1.46 3.52
CA LEU A 220 19.09 0.58 3.50
C LEU A 220 18.76 -0.88 3.14
N LYS A 221 17.52 -1.19 2.73
CA LYS A 221 17.04 -2.53 2.38
C LYS A 221 17.16 -3.57 3.51
N GLN A 222 17.18 -3.11 4.76
CA GLN A 222 17.21 -3.96 5.95
C GLN A 222 15.78 -4.22 6.44
N TYR A 223 14.96 -4.86 5.60
CA TYR A 223 13.51 -4.94 5.81
C TYR A 223 13.10 -5.67 7.09
N ASP A 224 13.79 -6.73 7.48
CA ASP A 224 13.52 -7.43 8.75
C ASP A 224 13.65 -6.50 9.96
N LYS A 225 14.68 -5.65 9.98
CA LYS A 225 14.86 -4.67 11.05
C LYS A 225 13.80 -3.56 10.99
N ALA A 226 13.43 -3.14 9.79
CA ALA A 226 12.37 -2.14 9.58
C ALA A 226 11.01 -2.63 10.08
N ILE A 227 10.68 -3.91 9.87
CA ILE A 227 9.47 -4.54 10.38
C ILE A 227 9.56 -4.69 11.89
N ASN A 228 10.66 -5.27 12.40
CA ASN A 228 10.82 -5.55 13.83
C ASN A 228 10.69 -4.30 14.70
N ILE A 229 11.27 -3.17 14.29
CA ILE A 229 11.17 -1.93 15.07
C ILE A 229 9.73 -1.39 15.13
N CYS A 230 8.95 -1.55 14.06
CA CYS A 230 7.51 -1.23 14.07
C CYS A 230 6.73 -2.17 14.99
N LEU A 231 7.01 -3.47 14.97
CA LEU A 231 6.37 -4.45 15.84
C LEU A 231 6.66 -4.18 17.32
N ILE A 232 7.90 -3.82 17.66
CA ILE A 232 8.27 -3.38 19.01
C ILE A 232 7.50 -2.11 19.40
N SER A 233 7.40 -1.14 18.50
CA SER A 233 6.66 0.10 18.74
C SER A 233 5.18 -0.16 19.05
N LEU A 234 4.52 -1.06 18.30
CA LEU A 234 3.12 -1.42 18.55
C LEU A 234 2.94 -2.11 19.92
N LYS A 235 3.95 -2.87 20.36
CA LYS A 235 3.94 -3.52 21.67
C LYS A 235 4.16 -2.53 22.82
N VAL A 236 5.17 -1.68 22.71
CA VAL A 236 5.50 -0.65 23.72
C VAL A 236 4.37 0.36 23.86
N GLY A 237 3.72 0.71 22.75
CA GLY A 237 2.69 1.71 22.69
C GLY A 237 1.26 1.19 22.88
N ALA A 238 1.06 -0.07 23.28
CA ALA A 238 -0.28 -0.67 23.29
C ALA A 238 -1.30 0.00 24.23
N GLU A 239 -0.83 0.76 25.22
CA GLU A 239 -1.67 1.55 26.15
C GLU A 239 -1.96 2.97 25.65
N ILE A 240 -1.33 3.39 24.54
CA ILE A 240 -1.56 4.67 23.90
C ILE A 240 -2.73 4.55 22.92
N ASP A 241 -3.46 5.64 22.71
CA ASP A 241 -4.50 5.74 21.69
C ASP A 241 -3.95 5.38 20.29
N GLU A 242 -4.72 4.58 19.55
CA GLU A 242 -4.33 4.02 18.26
C GLU A 242 -4.08 5.10 17.19
N GLU A 243 -4.71 6.28 17.33
CA GLU A 243 -4.52 7.44 16.42
C GLU A 243 -3.04 7.84 16.26
N PHE A 244 -2.20 7.51 17.24
CA PHE A 244 -0.77 7.83 17.23
C PHE A 244 0.07 6.90 16.35
N PHE A 245 -0.45 5.73 15.96
CA PHE A 245 0.31 4.65 15.31
C PHE A 245 0.22 4.63 13.80
N TYR A 246 -0.57 5.51 13.18
CA TYR A 246 -0.72 5.55 11.72
C TYR A 246 0.64 5.52 10.98
N LYS A 247 1.63 6.34 11.42
CA LYS A 247 2.97 6.37 10.81
C LYS A 247 3.75 5.08 11.01
N VAL A 248 3.55 4.41 12.14
CA VAL A 248 4.17 3.11 12.45
C VAL A 248 3.58 2.02 11.56
N TYR A 249 2.25 1.99 11.40
CA TYR A 249 1.57 1.07 10.49
C TYR A 249 2.02 1.28 9.05
N LEU A 250 2.01 2.52 8.56
CA LEU A 250 2.44 2.83 7.19
C LEU A 250 3.90 2.41 6.92
N ALA A 251 4.81 2.69 7.86
CA ALA A 251 6.19 2.26 7.77
C ALA A 251 6.31 0.72 7.73
N CYS A 252 5.49 0.02 8.54
CA CYS A 252 5.47 -1.44 8.57
C CYS A 252 4.89 -2.04 7.28
N TYR A 253 3.79 -1.49 6.75
CA TYR A 253 3.19 -1.92 5.48
C TYR A 253 4.18 -1.81 4.33
N LEU A 254 4.84 -0.65 4.21
CA LEU A 254 5.86 -0.44 3.18
C LEU A 254 7.02 -1.43 3.30
N ALA A 255 7.51 -1.67 4.52
CA ALA A 255 8.59 -2.63 4.76
C ALA A 255 8.15 -4.08 4.45
N LEU A 256 6.91 -4.46 4.76
CA LEU A 256 6.34 -5.77 4.43
C LEU A 256 6.22 -5.96 2.92
N GLU A 257 5.70 -4.97 2.19
CA GLU A 257 5.60 -5.06 0.72
C GLU A 257 6.98 -5.16 0.08
N LEU A 258 7.94 -4.32 0.46
CA LEU A 258 9.29 -4.36 -0.10
C LEU A 258 10.05 -5.64 0.25
N LYS A 259 9.74 -6.26 1.40
CA LYS A 259 10.31 -7.56 1.79
C LYS A 259 9.69 -8.71 1.00
N CYS A 260 8.36 -8.72 0.88
CA CYS A 260 7.62 -9.92 0.51
C CYS A 260 7.14 -9.92 -0.95
N LEU A 261 6.93 -8.76 -1.59
CA LEU A 261 6.47 -8.73 -2.98
C LEU A 261 7.64 -8.79 -3.95
N HIS A 262 7.69 -9.87 -4.73
CA HIS A 262 8.71 -10.08 -5.77
C HIS A 262 8.28 -9.53 -7.14
N PHE A 263 7.12 -8.88 -7.23
CA PHE A 263 6.60 -8.28 -8.45
C PHE A 263 5.57 -7.19 -8.15
N HIS A 264 5.38 -6.25 -9.09
CA HIS A 264 4.41 -5.16 -8.97
C HIS A 264 3.56 -5.04 -10.25
N TYR A 265 2.49 -5.83 -10.33
CA TYR A 265 1.49 -5.75 -11.39
C TYR A 265 0.10 -5.56 -10.79
N SER A 266 -0.68 -4.64 -11.38
CA SER A 266 -2.12 -4.52 -11.10
C SER A 266 -2.89 -5.68 -11.73
N VAL A 267 -4.10 -5.94 -11.24
CA VAL A 267 -4.97 -7.02 -11.74
C VAL A 267 -5.11 -7.06 -13.26
N ASP A 268 -5.20 -5.89 -13.90
CA ASP A 268 -5.36 -5.73 -15.35
C ASP A 268 -4.10 -6.13 -16.14
N LYS A 269 -2.94 -6.13 -15.48
CA LYS A 269 -1.63 -6.39 -16.10
C LYS A 269 -1.12 -7.80 -15.80
N ILE A 270 -1.62 -8.48 -14.76
CA ILE A 270 -1.13 -9.80 -14.32
C ILE A 270 -1.18 -10.84 -15.44
N THR A 271 -2.34 -11.00 -16.08
CA THR A 271 -2.54 -11.99 -17.15
C THR A 271 -1.56 -11.76 -18.29
N ARG A 272 -1.47 -10.51 -18.77
CA ARG A 272 -0.57 -10.13 -19.86
C ARG A 272 0.90 -10.28 -19.47
N ALA A 273 1.25 -9.99 -18.22
CA ALA A 273 2.62 -10.13 -17.73
C ALA A 273 3.03 -11.62 -17.67
N TYR A 274 2.12 -12.50 -17.26
CA TYR A 274 2.36 -13.94 -17.24
C TYR A 274 2.52 -14.52 -18.64
N GLU A 275 1.57 -14.25 -19.54
CA GLU A 275 1.61 -14.77 -20.93
C GLU A 275 2.84 -14.29 -21.71
N LYS A 276 3.39 -13.12 -21.36
CA LYS A 276 4.63 -12.58 -21.95
C LYS A 276 5.93 -13.08 -21.27
N GLY A 277 5.83 -13.88 -20.22
CA GLY A 277 6.98 -14.35 -19.45
C GLY A 277 7.61 -13.31 -18.51
N ASN A 278 6.98 -12.15 -18.32
CA ASN A 278 7.45 -11.10 -17.41
C ASN A 278 7.11 -11.39 -15.94
N LEU A 279 6.00 -12.07 -15.68
CA LEU A 279 5.63 -12.58 -14.37
C LEU A 279 5.92 -14.09 -14.32
N LYS A 280 6.79 -14.51 -13.40
CA LYS A 280 7.12 -15.93 -13.20
C LYS A 280 6.25 -16.53 -12.09
N GLU A 281 5.85 -17.79 -12.24
CA GLU A 281 5.16 -18.57 -11.19
C GLU A 281 5.91 -18.52 -9.85
N SER A 282 7.24 -18.67 -9.91
CA SER A 282 8.09 -18.61 -8.71
C SER A 282 8.02 -17.28 -7.98
N ALA A 283 7.79 -16.15 -8.66
CA ALA A 283 7.65 -14.85 -7.99
C ALA A 283 6.35 -14.78 -7.16
N VAL A 284 5.27 -15.38 -7.64
CA VAL A 284 3.99 -15.46 -6.90
C VAL A 284 4.13 -16.38 -5.71
N VAL A 285 4.70 -17.58 -5.91
CA VAL A 285 4.92 -18.57 -4.84
C VAL A 285 5.85 -18.03 -3.76
N ASN A 286 6.98 -17.40 -4.15
CA ASN A 286 7.90 -16.79 -3.19
C ASN A 286 7.22 -15.67 -2.39
N SER A 287 6.44 -14.80 -3.06
CA SER A 287 5.72 -13.74 -2.35
C SER A 287 4.74 -14.30 -1.34
N LEU A 288 4.00 -15.34 -1.71
CA LEU A 288 3.03 -16.00 -0.84
C LEU A 288 3.70 -16.65 0.37
N ASN A 289 4.84 -17.32 0.17
CA ASN A 289 5.62 -17.92 1.24
C ASN A 289 6.21 -16.87 2.19
N ASP A 290 6.72 -15.75 1.67
CA ASP A 290 7.28 -14.67 2.47
C ASP A 290 6.19 -13.99 3.33
N PHE A 291 5.00 -13.74 2.76
CA PHE A 291 3.89 -13.21 3.55
C PHE A 291 3.39 -14.19 4.62
N ARG A 292 3.30 -15.49 4.32
CA ARG A 292 2.95 -16.51 5.32
C ARG A 292 3.99 -16.58 6.44
N SER A 293 5.27 -16.52 6.10
CA SER A 293 6.36 -16.44 7.08
C SER A 293 6.25 -15.18 7.95
N MET A 294 5.95 -14.02 7.35
CA MET A 294 5.76 -12.77 8.11
C MET A 294 4.50 -12.78 8.98
N ARG A 295 3.41 -13.41 8.54
CA ARG A 295 2.23 -13.65 9.37
C ARG A 295 2.60 -14.41 10.64
N ASP A 296 3.33 -15.52 10.49
CA ASP A 296 3.72 -16.36 11.62
C ASP A 296 4.72 -15.60 12.53
N HIS A 297 5.65 -14.83 11.95
CA HIS A 297 6.55 -13.95 12.71
C HIS A 297 5.81 -12.91 13.54
N ILE A 298 4.82 -12.22 12.95
CA ILE A 298 3.98 -11.22 13.63
C ILE A 298 3.19 -11.85 14.77
N ALA A 299 2.56 -13.01 14.52
CA ALA A 299 1.80 -13.73 15.55
C ALA A 299 2.67 -14.09 16.77
N ASN A 300 3.94 -14.43 16.54
CA ASN A 300 4.89 -14.79 17.59
C ASN A 300 5.45 -13.60 18.40
N GLN A 301 5.15 -12.34 18.02
CA GLN A 301 5.65 -11.17 18.76
C GLN A 301 4.89 -10.87 20.06
N ASN A 302 3.76 -11.55 20.31
CA ASN A 302 2.87 -11.29 21.44
C ASN A 302 2.44 -9.82 21.52
N ILE A 303 2.07 -9.23 20.38
CA ILE A 303 1.52 -7.87 20.30
C ILE A 303 0.03 -7.94 20.71
N PRO A 304 -0.48 -6.98 21.50
CA PRO A 304 -1.88 -6.96 21.88
C PRO A 304 -2.85 -7.01 20.67
N PRO A 305 -3.96 -7.78 20.75
CA PRO A 305 -4.84 -8.01 19.61
C PRO A 305 -5.35 -6.75 18.91
N HIS A 306 -5.67 -5.70 19.69
CA HIS A 306 -6.15 -4.44 19.11
C HIS A 306 -5.09 -3.75 18.24
N MET A 307 -3.81 -3.85 18.62
CA MET A 307 -2.68 -3.26 17.90
C MET A 307 -2.24 -4.08 16.67
N VAL A 308 -2.42 -5.41 16.70
CA VAL A 308 -1.95 -6.28 15.60
C VAL A 308 -3.02 -6.50 14.53
N SER A 309 -4.29 -6.18 14.83
CA SER A 309 -5.44 -6.44 13.95
C SER A 309 -5.27 -5.84 12.55
N LYS A 310 -4.79 -4.59 12.45
CA LYS A 310 -4.57 -3.90 11.17
C LYS A 310 -3.43 -4.52 10.36
N LEU A 311 -2.31 -4.85 11.00
CA LEU A 311 -1.21 -5.57 10.37
C LEU A 311 -1.66 -6.94 9.86
N SER A 312 -2.41 -7.68 10.68
CA SER A 312 -2.92 -9.00 10.31
C SER A 312 -3.84 -8.91 9.10
N THR A 313 -4.75 -7.92 9.09
CA THR A 313 -5.65 -7.67 7.96
C THR A 313 -4.87 -7.35 6.68
N PHE A 314 -3.84 -6.51 6.76
CA PHE A 314 -2.98 -6.18 5.62
C PHE A 314 -2.26 -7.41 5.05
N VAL A 315 -1.68 -8.23 5.93
CA VAL A 315 -0.97 -9.46 5.53
C VAL A 315 -1.93 -10.49 4.91
N GLU A 316 -3.09 -10.71 5.52
CA GLU A 316 -4.09 -11.64 5.00
C GLU A 316 -4.69 -11.19 3.66
N ALA A 317 -4.84 -9.88 3.44
CA ALA A 317 -5.27 -9.34 2.16
C ALA A 317 -4.25 -9.63 1.04
N HIS A 318 -2.95 -9.48 1.32
CA HIS A 318 -1.88 -9.86 0.38
C HIS A 318 -1.84 -11.37 0.12
N ILE A 319 -1.95 -12.20 1.16
CA ILE A 319 -2.01 -13.67 1.02
C ILE A 319 -3.19 -14.07 0.12
N SER A 320 -4.40 -13.59 0.43
CA SER A 320 -5.61 -13.87 -0.34
C SER A 320 -5.47 -13.43 -1.80
N ARG A 321 -4.89 -12.25 -2.03
CA ARG A 321 -4.62 -11.74 -3.38
C ARG A 321 -3.68 -12.65 -4.14
N LEU A 322 -2.60 -13.10 -3.51
CA LEU A 322 -1.59 -13.96 -4.12
C LEU A 322 -2.13 -15.37 -4.43
N GLU A 323 -2.96 -15.94 -3.56
CA GLU A 323 -3.63 -17.23 -3.80
C GLU A 323 -4.58 -17.16 -4.99
N LEU A 324 -5.31 -16.05 -5.17
CA LEU A 324 -6.16 -15.84 -6.35
C LEU A 324 -5.33 -15.72 -7.63
N ILE A 325 -4.19 -15.02 -7.57
CA ILE A 325 -3.26 -14.90 -8.70
C ILE A 325 -2.67 -16.26 -9.07
N GLU A 326 -2.25 -17.05 -8.08
CA GLU A 326 -1.74 -18.40 -8.28
C GLU A 326 -2.80 -19.30 -8.96
N LYS A 327 -4.03 -19.30 -8.45
CA LYS A 327 -5.17 -20.03 -9.05
C LYS A 327 -5.42 -19.60 -10.50
N ARG A 328 -5.40 -18.29 -10.78
CA ARG A 328 -5.54 -17.75 -12.14
C ARG A 328 -4.44 -18.25 -13.06
N ILE A 329 -3.17 -18.16 -12.63
CA ILE A 329 -2.03 -18.61 -13.42
C ILE A 329 -2.13 -20.11 -13.71
N ALA A 330 -2.47 -20.92 -12.70
CA ALA A 330 -2.70 -22.35 -12.88
C ALA A 330 -3.84 -22.63 -13.87
N ALA A 331 -4.94 -21.87 -13.83
CA ALA A 331 -6.04 -22.00 -14.77
C ALA A 331 -5.64 -21.63 -16.21
N ILE A 332 -4.81 -20.59 -16.40
CA ILE A 332 -4.30 -20.20 -17.72
C ILE A 332 -3.38 -21.29 -18.27
N LYS A 333 -2.46 -21.79 -17.45
CA LYS A 333 -1.52 -22.86 -17.80
C LYS A 333 -2.22 -24.15 -18.23
N ASN A 334 -3.31 -24.50 -17.55
CA ASN A 334 -4.07 -25.71 -17.81
C ASN A 334 -5.20 -25.51 -18.83
N ALA A 335 -5.36 -24.30 -19.38
CA ALA A 335 -6.40 -24.05 -20.37
C ALA A 335 -6.08 -24.75 -21.70
N PRO A 336 -7.07 -25.36 -22.36
CA PRO A 336 -6.86 -26.00 -23.66
C PRO A 336 -6.43 -24.99 -24.73
N SER A 337 -5.63 -25.44 -25.69
CA SER A 337 -5.27 -24.67 -26.88
C SER A 337 -6.53 -24.32 -27.67
N ASP A 338 -6.59 -23.11 -28.21
CA ASP A 338 -7.64 -22.67 -29.13
C ASP A 338 -7.18 -22.72 -30.60
N GLU A 339 -6.09 -23.43 -30.89
CA GLU A 339 -5.73 -23.79 -32.25
C GLU A 339 -6.83 -24.69 -32.85
N LEU A 340 -7.18 -24.41 -34.11
CA LEU A 340 -8.16 -25.23 -34.82
C LEU A 340 -7.48 -26.55 -35.18
N ALA A 341 -8.09 -27.68 -34.82
CA ALA A 341 -7.59 -28.99 -35.20
C ALA A 341 -7.47 -29.11 -36.73
N ASP A 342 -6.37 -29.68 -37.20
CA ASP A 342 -6.18 -30.01 -38.60
C ASP A 342 -7.12 -31.18 -38.96
N THR A 343 -7.94 -30.97 -39.98
CA THR A 343 -8.90 -31.96 -40.50
C THR A 343 -8.66 -32.24 -41.98
N ASP A 344 -7.55 -31.77 -42.55
CA ASP A 344 -7.28 -31.86 -43.98
C ASP A 344 -7.04 -33.31 -44.43
N ASP A 345 -6.61 -34.20 -43.52
CA ASP A 345 -6.47 -35.64 -43.75
C ASP A 345 -7.81 -36.35 -44.04
N LEU A 346 -8.92 -35.76 -43.60
CA LEU A 346 -10.27 -36.27 -43.83
C LEU A 346 -10.94 -35.68 -45.08
N LYS A 347 -10.28 -34.76 -45.79
CA LYS A 347 -10.87 -34.06 -46.93
C LYS A 347 -11.17 -35.06 -48.07
N PRO A 348 -12.42 -35.11 -48.58
CA PRO A 348 -12.77 -36.02 -49.66
C PRO A 348 -11.99 -35.65 -50.94
N GLY A 349 -11.72 -36.67 -51.76
CA GLY A 349 -11.17 -36.50 -53.10
C GLY A 349 -12.18 -35.84 -54.06
N GLU A 350 -11.85 -35.76 -55.35
CA GLU A 350 -12.78 -35.22 -56.34
C GLU A 350 -14.04 -36.09 -56.49
N PRO A 351 -15.22 -35.49 -56.72
CA PRO A 351 -16.45 -36.24 -56.96
C PRO A 351 -16.35 -37.10 -58.23
N PRO A 352 -17.08 -38.23 -58.30
CA PRO A 352 -17.05 -39.08 -59.48
C PRO A 352 -17.48 -38.31 -60.74
N ASN A 353 -16.72 -38.47 -61.82
CA ASN A 353 -17.00 -37.80 -63.08
C ASN A 353 -18.35 -38.27 -63.66
N VAL A 354 -19.30 -37.33 -63.81
CA VAL A 354 -20.65 -37.56 -64.37
C VAL A 354 -20.59 -38.18 -65.78
N GLY A 355 -19.49 -37.97 -66.51
CA GLY A 355 -19.22 -38.62 -67.80
C GLY A 355 -19.23 -40.15 -67.75
N ILE A 356 -18.92 -40.77 -66.60
CA ILE A 356 -18.96 -42.24 -66.42
C ILE A 356 -20.41 -42.74 -66.45
N LEU A 357 -21.32 -42.02 -65.78
CA LEU A 357 -22.75 -42.34 -65.77
C LEU A 357 -23.37 -42.07 -67.15
N LEU A 358 -23.06 -40.91 -67.75
CA LEU A 358 -23.54 -40.54 -69.08
C LEU A 358 -23.03 -41.52 -70.16
N GLY A 359 -21.76 -41.92 -70.10
CA GLY A 359 -21.19 -42.92 -70.99
C GLY A 359 -21.87 -44.28 -70.84
N SER A 360 -22.14 -44.71 -69.61
CA SER A 360 -22.88 -45.95 -69.33
C SER A 360 -24.31 -45.90 -69.89
N LEU A 361 -25.01 -44.77 -69.74
CA LEU A 361 -26.35 -44.54 -70.31
C LEU A 361 -26.33 -44.56 -71.85
N ILE A 362 -25.37 -43.89 -72.49
CA ILE A 362 -25.23 -43.86 -73.95
C ILE A 362 -24.99 -45.26 -74.51
N ILE A 363 -24.11 -46.05 -73.86
CA ILE A 363 -23.84 -47.44 -74.25
C ILE A 363 -25.11 -48.30 -74.11
N ALA A 364 -25.87 -48.14 -73.02
CA ALA A 364 -27.14 -48.86 -72.83
C ALA A 364 -28.16 -48.53 -73.92
N VAL A 365 -28.30 -47.25 -74.29
CA VAL A 365 -29.19 -46.80 -75.38
C VAL A 365 -28.75 -47.39 -76.73
N LEU A 366 -27.45 -47.35 -77.04
CA LEU A 366 -26.93 -47.92 -78.29
C LEU A 366 -27.16 -49.43 -78.39
N ILE A 367 -26.96 -50.18 -77.30
CA ILE A 367 -27.24 -51.62 -77.24
C ILE A 367 -28.74 -51.88 -77.41
N GLY A 368 -29.60 -51.10 -76.76
CA GLY A 368 -31.05 -51.23 -76.88
C GLY A 368 -31.57 -50.95 -78.30
N VAL A 369 -31.04 -49.92 -78.97
CA VAL A 369 -31.36 -49.60 -80.37
C VAL A 369 -30.89 -50.71 -81.31
N ALA A 370 -29.65 -51.20 -81.14
CA ALA A 370 -29.09 -52.28 -81.96
C ALA A 370 -29.83 -53.61 -81.79
N ALA A 371 -30.20 -53.97 -80.56
CA ALA A 371 -31.00 -55.18 -80.29
C ALA A 371 -32.41 -55.06 -80.89
N SER A 372 -33.05 -53.90 -80.74
CA SER A 372 -34.39 -53.65 -81.29
C SER A 372 -34.42 -53.61 -82.82
N SER A 373 -33.36 -53.12 -83.49
CA SER A 373 -33.34 -53.03 -84.96
C SER A 373 -32.94 -54.35 -85.64
N SER A 374 -32.18 -55.21 -84.95
CA SER A 374 -31.72 -56.50 -85.48
C SER A 374 -32.65 -57.67 -85.15
N GLY A 375 -33.48 -57.54 -84.12
CA GLY A 375 -34.37 -58.61 -83.63
C GLY A 375 -33.65 -59.69 -82.82
N ASP A 376 -32.34 -59.55 -82.55
CA ASP A 376 -31.56 -60.50 -81.77
C ASP A 376 -31.59 -60.13 -80.28
N MET A 377 -32.38 -60.89 -79.53
CA MET A 377 -32.56 -60.70 -78.09
C MET A 377 -31.29 -60.98 -77.27
N ASN A 378 -30.29 -61.67 -77.82
CA ASN A 378 -29.02 -61.93 -77.11
C ASN A 378 -28.17 -60.66 -76.95
N LEU A 379 -28.38 -59.64 -77.79
CA LEU A 379 -27.70 -58.33 -77.64
C LEU A 379 -28.07 -57.63 -76.34
N TYR A 380 -29.27 -57.90 -75.77
CA TYR A 380 -29.66 -57.36 -74.46
C TYR A 380 -28.80 -57.87 -73.30
N ILE A 381 -28.11 -59.02 -73.43
CA ILE A 381 -27.12 -59.49 -72.44
C ILE A 381 -25.98 -58.46 -72.30
N GLY A 382 -25.68 -57.70 -73.35
CA GLY A 382 -24.71 -56.61 -73.32
C GLY A 382 -25.07 -55.46 -72.37
N LEU A 383 -26.34 -55.32 -71.94
CA LEU A 383 -26.77 -54.31 -70.97
C LEU A 383 -26.18 -54.53 -69.56
N ILE A 384 -25.60 -55.70 -69.27
CA ILE A 384 -24.92 -55.97 -68.01
C ILE A 384 -23.75 -55.00 -67.79
N PHE A 385 -22.99 -54.67 -68.84
CA PHE A 385 -21.84 -53.75 -68.73
C PHE A 385 -22.21 -52.31 -68.34
N PRO A 386 -23.17 -51.63 -69.00
CA PRO A 386 -23.59 -50.30 -68.57
C PRO A 386 -24.30 -50.31 -67.21
N LEU A 387 -24.97 -51.40 -66.82
CA LEU A 387 -25.52 -51.56 -65.46
C LEU A 387 -24.41 -51.64 -64.40
N ILE A 388 -23.33 -52.38 -64.66
CA ILE A 388 -22.15 -52.42 -63.78
C ILE A 388 -21.50 -51.03 -63.69
N GLY A 389 -21.36 -50.32 -64.81
CA GLY A 389 -20.81 -48.95 -64.84
C GLY A 389 -21.65 -47.95 -64.02
N ALA A 390 -22.98 -48.02 -64.14
CA ALA A 390 -23.89 -47.22 -63.32
C ALA A 390 -23.81 -47.60 -61.84
N LEU A 391 -23.78 -48.90 -61.50
CA LEU A 391 -23.65 -49.38 -60.11
C LEU A 391 -22.32 -48.94 -59.48
N ALA A 392 -21.22 -49.01 -60.23
CA ALA A 392 -19.92 -48.54 -59.80
C ALA A 392 -19.92 -47.01 -59.55
N TYR A 393 -20.55 -46.23 -60.44
CA TYR A 393 -20.72 -44.79 -60.25
C TYR A 393 -21.49 -44.47 -58.97
N PHE A 394 -22.64 -45.10 -58.73
CA PHE A 394 -23.43 -44.88 -57.52
C PHE A 394 -22.71 -45.31 -56.24
N THR A 395 -21.92 -46.38 -56.30
CA THR A 395 -21.09 -46.84 -55.17
C THR A 395 -19.99 -45.83 -54.84
N ILE A 396 -19.30 -45.30 -55.84
CA ILE A 396 -18.25 -44.27 -55.66
C ILE A 396 -18.88 -42.96 -55.16
N LEU A 397 -20.05 -42.58 -55.69
CA LEU A 397 -20.80 -41.41 -55.25
C LEU A 397 -21.22 -41.54 -53.77
N GLN A 398 -21.74 -42.69 -53.37
CA GLN A 398 -22.12 -42.96 -51.99
C GLN A 398 -20.92 -42.91 -51.03
N ASN A 399 -19.76 -43.45 -51.44
CA ASN A 399 -18.53 -43.35 -50.66
C ASN A 399 -18.05 -41.89 -50.54
N HIS A 400 -18.06 -41.13 -51.63
CA HIS A 400 -17.70 -39.72 -51.64
C HIS A 400 -18.63 -38.89 -50.73
N ASP A 401 -19.95 -39.13 -50.77
CA ASP A 401 -20.92 -38.46 -49.90
C ASP A 401 -20.70 -38.82 -48.42
N GLN A 402 -20.37 -40.07 -48.12
CA GLN A 402 -20.04 -40.52 -46.77
C GLN A 402 -18.75 -39.85 -46.25
N ASP A 403 -17.71 -39.78 -47.08
CA ASP A 403 -16.45 -39.11 -46.74
C ASP A 403 -16.66 -37.60 -46.56
N THR A 404 -17.46 -36.98 -47.42
CA THR A 404 -17.87 -35.57 -47.29
C THR A 404 -18.61 -35.33 -45.97
N SER A 405 -19.57 -36.19 -45.62
CA SER A 405 -20.31 -36.08 -44.36
C SER A 405 -19.40 -36.24 -43.13
N LYS A 406 -18.44 -37.16 -43.19
CA LYS A 406 -17.43 -37.38 -42.14
C LYS A 406 -16.53 -36.15 -41.97
N TYR A 407 -16.04 -35.59 -43.07
CA TYR A 407 -15.24 -34.36 -43.09
C TYR A 407 -16.01 -33.17 -42.52
N GLU A 408 -17.25 -32.94 -42.96
CA GLU A 408 -18.10 -31.86 -42.46
C GLU A 408 -18.41 -32.01 -40.96
N LYS A 409 -18.61 -33.24 -40.49
CA LYS A 409 -18.78 -33.54 -39.07
C LYS A 409 -17.50 -33.20 -38.29
N ALA A 410 -16.34 -33.65 -38.75
CA ALA A 410 -15.05 -33.34 -38.11
C ALA A 410 -14.77 -31.84 -38.05
N CYS A 411 -15.01 -31.11 -39.15
CA CYS A 411 -14.92 -29.64 -39.21
C CYS A 411 -15.83 -28.96 -38.17
N ARG A 412 -17.08 -29.44 -38.02
CA ARG A 412 -18.03 -28.89 -37.05
C ARG A 412 -17.60 -29.16 -35.61
N GLU A 413 -17.12 -30.37 -35.33
CA GLU A 413 -16.61 -30.75 -34.00
C GLU A 413 -15.37 -29.95 -33.64
N ALA A 414 -14.39 -29.82 -34.54
CA ALA A 414 -13.19 -29.02 -34.35
C ALA A 414 -13.51 -27.55 -34.03
N ARG A 415 -14.45 -26.93 -34.77
CA ARG A 415 -14.90 -25.55 -34.48
C ARG A 415 -15.63 -25.44 -33.14
N ALA A 416 -16.44 -26.44 -32.78
CA ALA A 416 -17.14 -26.46 -31.50
C ALA A 416 -16.15 -26.61 -30.33
N GLU A 417 -15.13 -27.44 -30.48
CA GLU A 417 -14.05 -27.62 -29.52
C GLU A 417 -13.19 -26.36 -29.38
N GLN A 418 -12.78 -25.74 -30.49
CA GLN A 418 -12.10 -24.45 -30.47
C GLN A 418 -12.92 -23.38 -29.73
N LYS A 419 -14.23 -23.31 -29.98
CA LYS A 419 -15.11 -22.36 -29.29
C LYS A 419 -15.15 -22.63 -27.77
N ARG A 420 -15.20 -23.91 -27.36
CA ARG A 420 -15.14 -24.30 -25.94
C ARG A 420 -13.78 -23.94 -25.34
N ALA A 421 -12.68 -24.15 -26.06
CA ALA A 421 -11.34 -23.81 -25.64
C ALA A 421 -11.17 -22.30 -25.44
N ARG A 422 -11.60 -21.47 -26.41
CA ARG A 422 -11.63 -20.00 -26.26
C ARG A 422 -12.43 -19.55 -25.05
N ALA A 423 -13.60 -20.15 -24.82
CA ALA A 423 -14.41 -19.85 -23.65
C ALA A 423 -13.72 -20.26 -22.33
N ALA A 424 -13.02 -21.40 -22.30
CA ALA A 424 -12.24 -21.85 -21.16
C ALA A 424 -11.05 -20.93 -20.87
N GLN A 425 -10.28 -20.56 -21.90
CA GLN A 425 -9.20 -19.58 -21.76
C GLN A 425 -9.74 -18.21 -21.29
N GLY A 426 -10.87 -17.74 -21.82
CA GLY A 426 -11.51 -16.50 -21.37
C GLY A 426 -11.86 -16.53 -19.88
N ARG A 427 -12.45 -17.63 -19.40
CA ARG A 427 -12.74 -17.84 -17.97
C ARG A 427 -11.46 -17.91 -17.12
N ALA A 428 -10.42 -18.58 -17.60
CA ALA A 428 -9.14 -18.65 -16.91
C ALA A 428 -8.52 -17.26 -16.74
N ARG A 429 -8.51 -16.43 -17.80
CA ARG A 429 -7.97 -15.07 -17.78
C ARG A 429 -8.73 -14.11 -16.87
N SER A 430 -10.05 -14.32 -16.68
CA SER A 430 -10.89 -13.49 -15.81
C SER A 430 -11.06 -14.05 -14.39
N LEU A 431 -10.56 -15.25 -14.10
CA LEU A 431 -10.73 -15.91 -12.80
C LEU A 431 -10.28 -15.02 -11.65
N GLY A 432 -11.17 -14.73 -10.69
CA GLY A 432 -10.86 -13.91 -9.51
C GLY A 432 -10.60 -12.43 -9.79
N ALA A 433 -10.95 -11.88 -10.97
CA ALA A 433 -10.58 -10.49 -11.31
C ALA A 433 -11.19 -9.47 -10.35
N VAL A 434 -12.45 -9.66 -9.99
CA VAL A 434 -13.21 -8.75 -9.14
C VAL A 434 -12.66 -8.79 -7.71
N GLU A 435 -12.40 -9.98 -7.21
CA GLU A 435 -11.87 -10.23 -5.87
C GLU A 435 -10.43 -9.69 -5.74
N ILE A 436 -9.56 -9.94 -6.72
CA ILE A 436 -8.21 -9.36 -6.76
C ILE A 436 -8.30 -7.84 -6.78
N LYS A 437 -9.21 -7.25 -7.58
CA LYS A 437 -9.38 -5.80 -7.63
C LYS A 437 -9.87 -5.20 -6.31
N ALA A 438 -10.81 -5.88 -5.64
CA ALA A 438 -11.30 -5.46 -4.33
C ALA A 438 -10.17 -5.47 -3.29
N LEU A 439 -9.35 -6.53 -3.26
CA LEU A 439 -8.18 -6.62 -2.38
C LEU A 439 -7.12 -5.55 -2.71
N GLU A 440 -6.87 -5.27 -4.00
CA GLU A 440 -5.96 -4.18 -4.40
C GLU A 440 -6.44 -2.82 -3.92
N ASN A 441 -7.74 -2.53 -4.01
CA ASN A 441 -8.30 -1.29 -3.51
C ASN A 441 -8.21 -1.20 -1.98
N GLN A 442 -8.55 -2.28 -1.27
CA GLN A 442 -8.42 -2.36 0.19
C GLN A 442 -6.97 -2.11 0.66
N LEU A 443 -6.00 -2.75 0.01
CA LEU A 443 -4.57 -2.55 0.32
C LEU A 443 -4.12 -1.12 0.03
N HIS A 444 -4.60 -0.53 -1.07
CA HIS A 444 -4.33 0.85 -1.40
C HIS A 444 -4.87 1.81 -0.32
N GLU A 445 -6.14 1.64 0.08
CA GLU A 445 -6.78 2.44 1.13
C GLU A 445 -5.99 2.39 2.45
N MET A 446 -5.50 1.22 2.85
CA MET A 446 -4.66 1.08 4.05
C MET A 446 -3.33 1.85 3.96
N MET A 447 -2.78 2.02 2.76
CA MET A 447 -1.54 2.76 2.53
C MET A 447 -1.74 4.26 2.30
N THR A 448 -2.96 4.71 1.99
CA THR A 448 -3.26 6.10 1.65
C THR A 448 -4.01 6.87 2.73
N VAL A 449 -4.24 6.29 3.92
CA VAL A 449 -5.00 6.99 4.98
C VAL A 449 -4.35 8.35 5.29
N ASP A 450 -5.19 9.37 5.11
CA ASP A 450 -4.91 10.79 5.09
C ASP A 450 -4.45 11.28 6.48
N GLU A 451 -3.47 12.20 6.54
CA GLU A 451 -2.98 12.85 7.77
C GLU A 451 -4.05 13.79 8.41
N SER A 452 -5.32 13.61 8.08
CA SER A 452 -6.39 14.57 8.32
C SER A 452 -7.22 14.33 9.60
N ASN A 453 -6.97 13.26 10.35
CA ASN A 453 -7.41 13.18 11.76
C ASN A 453 -6.35 13.77 12.69
#